data_AF-A0A1A0UCX3-F1
#
_entry.id   AF-A0A1A0UCX3-F1
#
_cell.length_a   1.000
_cell.length_b   1.000
_cell.length_c   1.000
_cell.angle_alpha   90.00
_cell.angle_beta   90.00
_cell.angle_gamma   90.00
#
_symmetry.space_group_name_H-M   'P 1'
#
loop_
_entity.id
_entity.type
_entity.pdbx_description
1 polymer ?
#
loop_
_entity_poly.entity_id
_entity_poly.type
_entity_poly.pdbx_seq_one_letter_code
_entity_poly.pdbx_strand_id
1 'polypeptide(L)'
;MAARRLQCWECGTAFYGRADARFCSGACRQKSHRAGARRRAAEETVPMPGMADAIARAREARESARVACERSRAAREALAVAAVARSSAGDEPAPRRRSTPE
;
A
#
# COMPACT_ATOMS: atom_id res chain seq x y z
N MET A 1 37.02 -44.55 -1.22
CA MET A 1 37.49 -43.19 -0.85
C MET A 1 37.72 -43.16 0.65
N ALA A 2 38.92 -42.78 1.10
CA ALA A 2 39.23 -42.70 2.53
C ALA A 2 38.50 -41.51 3.18
N ALA A 3 37.87 -41.73 4.33
CA ALA A 3 37.31 -40.66 5.13
C ALA A 3 38.46 -39.81 5.72
N ARG A 4 38.36 -38.49 5.60
CA ARG A 4 39.34 -37.54 6.14
C ARG A 4 38.75 -36.81 7.33
N ARG A 5 39.60 -36.41 8.27
CA ARG A 5 39.22 -35.54 9.38
C ARG A 5 39.05 -34.11 8.85
N LEU A 6 37.86 -33.55 9.01
CA LEU A 6 37.46 -32.22 8.55
C LEU A 6 36.84 -31.43 9.71
N GLN A 7 36.70 -30.12 9.54
CA GLN A 7 36.01 -29.25 10.50
C GLN A 7 34.66 -28.80 9.96
N CYS A 8 33.62 -28.88 10.79
CA CYS A 8 32.29 -28.40 10.42
C CYS A 8 32.29 -26.87 10.28
N TRP A 9 31.80 -26.36 9.16
CA TRP A 9 31.73 -24.91 8.92
C TRP A 9 30.70 -24.18 9.80
N GLU A 10 29.78 -24.91 10.45
CA GLU A 10 28.73 -24.32 11.29
C GLU A 10 29.07 -24.35 12.79
N CYS A 11 29.64 -25.46 13.29
CA CYS A 11 29.90 -25.64 14.72
C CYS A 11 31.38 -25.86 15.07
N GLY A 12 32.29 -25.91 14.08
CA GLY A 12 33.72 -26.12 14.29
C GLY A 12 34.12 -27.54 14.71
N THR A 13 33.16 -28.41 15.02
CA THR A 13 33.43 -29.77 15.47
C THR A 13 34.16 -30.57 14.40
N ALA A 14 35.23 -31.27 14.81
CA ALA A 14 35.94 -32.18 13.93
C ALA A 14 35.10 -33.43 13.65
N PHE A 15 35.04 -33.87 12.39
CA PHE A 15 34.31 -35.06 11.97
C PHE A 15 35.04 -35.78 10.85
N TYR A 16 34.70 -37.06 10.62
CA TYR A 16 35.24 -37.83 9.49
C TYR A 16 34.24 -37.85 8.34
N GLY A 17 34.69 -37.51 7.14
CA GLY A 17 33.81 -37.45 5.97
C GLY A 17 34.55 -37.53 4.65
N ARG A 18 33.80 -37.46 3.55
CA ARG A 18 34.36 -37.27 2.22
C ARG A 18 35.04 -35.91 2.11
N ALA A 19 36.01 -35.77 1.22
CA ALA A 19 36.81 -34.55 1.07
C ALA A 19 35.98 -33.27 0.78
N ASP A 20 34.77 -33.43 0.22
CA ASP A 20 33.83 -32.36 -0.09
C ASP A 20 32.81 -32.06 1.04
N ALA A 21 32.85 -32.82 2.14
CA ALA A 21 31.90 -32.66 3.24
C ALA A 21 32.18 -31.37 4.02
N ARG A 22 31.17 -30.50 4.12
CA ARG A 22 31.27 -29.20 4.81
C ARG A 22 30.66 -29.19 6.22
N PHE A 23 29.77 -30.15 6.51
CA PHE A 23 28.98 -30.18 7.74
C PHE A 23 29.04 -31.56 8.37
N CYS A 24 29.15 -31.60 9.70
CA CYS A 24 29.19 -32.85 10.46
C CYS A 24 27.83 -33.59 10.48
N SER A 25 26.72 -32.86 10.27
CA SER A 25 25.37 -33.42 10.32
C SER A 25 24.38 -32.64 9.45
N GLY A 26 23.20 -33.25 9.22
CA GLY A 26 22.08 -32.59 8.55
C GLY A 26 21.57 -31.36 9.32
N ALA A 27 21.68 -31.35 10.65
CA ALA A 27 21.26 -30.21 11.48
C ALA A 27 22.14 -28.97 11.21
N CYS A 28 23.46 -29.14 11.16
CA CYS A 28 24.39 -28.06 10.81
C CYS A 28 24.15 -27.54 9.39
N ARG A 29 23.94 -28.44 8.42
CA ARG A 29 23.59 -28.06 7.04
C ARG A 29 22.31 -27.23 6.99
N GLN A 30 21.25 -27.66 7.68
CA GLN A 30 19.99 -26.91 7.72
C GLN A 30 20.17 -25.54 8.38
N LYS A 31 20.95 -25.45 9.45
CA LYS A 31 21.22 -24.18 10.15
C LYS A 31 21.91 -23.17 9.23
N SER A 32 22.98 -23.58 8.55
CA SER A 32 23.67 -22.70 7.59
C SER A 32 22.77 -22.30 6.42
N HIS A 33 21.95 -23.22 5.91
CA HIS A 33 20.99 -22.92 4.85
C HIS A 33 19.95 -21.89 5.30
N ARG A 34 19.37 -22.06 6.49
CA ARG A 34 18.40 -21.11 7.07
C ARG A 34 19.04 -19.74 7.32
N ALA A 35 20.29 -19.68 7.75
CA ALA A 35 21.03 -18.42 7.92
C ALA A 35 21.20 -17.70 6.57
N GLY A 36 21.54 -18.43 5.50
CA GLY A 36 21.62 -17.89 4.14
C GLY A 36 20.26 -17.38 3.62
N ALA A 37 19.19 -18.14 3.84
CA ALA A 37 17.84 -17.75 3.43
C ALA A 37 17.37 -16.46 4.14
N ARG A 38 17.67 -16.30 5.44
CA ARG A 38 17.35 -15.07 6.20
C ARG A 38 18.08 -13.86 5.65
N ARG A 39 19.35 -13.99 5.23
CA ARG A 39 20.10 -12.87 4.64
C ARG A 39 19.51 -12.44 3.29
N ARG A 40 19.15 -13.39 2.43
CA ARG A 40 18.51 -13.09 1.14
C ARG A 40 17.14 -12.45 1.31
N ALA A 41 16.33 -12.96 2.24
CA ALA A 41 15.04 -12.36 2.55
C ALA A 41 15.21 -10.93 3.10
N ALA A 42 16.22 -10.69 3.95
CA ALA A 42 16.53 -9.35 4.42
C ALA A 42 16.92 -8.40 3.27
N GLU A 43 17.76 -8.86 2.33
CA GLU A 43 18.15 -8.12 1.12
C GLU A 43 16.96 -7.82 0.21
N GLU A 44 16.02 -8.75 0.04
CA GLU A 44 14.79 -8.56 -0.74
C GLU A 44 13.83 -7.55 -0.08
N THR A 45 13.81 -7.49 1.25
CA THR A 45 12.99 -6.54 2.01
C THR A 45 13.58 -5.14 2.16
N VAL A 46 14.81 -4.90 1.68
CA VAL A 46 15.36 -3.53 1.67
C VAL A 46 14.56 -2.72 0.65
N PRO A 47 13.84 -1.67 1.06
CA PRO A 47 13.08 -0.85 0.13
C PRO A 47 14.02 -0.25 -0.90
N MET A 48 13.77 -0.54 -2.17
CA MET A 48 14.54 0.01 -3.28
C MET A 48 14.56 1.55 -3.18
N PRO A 49 15.72 2.20 -3.39
CA PRO A 49 15.79 3.65 -3.45
C PRO A 49 14.74 4.19 -4.44
N GLY A 50 13.87 5.10 -3.97
CA GLY A 50 12.77 5.69 -4.74
C GLY A 50 11.37 5.09 -4.50
N MET A 51 11.23 3.93 -3.84
CA MET A 51 9.90 3.43 -3.44
C MET A 51 9.27 4.27 -2.32
N ALA A 52 10.07 4.76 -1.37
CA ALA A 52 9.57 5.63 -0.32
C ALA A 52 8.95 6.92 -0.90
N ASP A 53 9.61 7.53 -1.87
CA ASP A 53 9.11 8.71 -2.57
C ASP A 53 7.86 8.40 -3.41
N ALA A 54 7.82 7.23 -4.06
CA ALA A 54 6.64 6.79 -4.79
C ALA A 54 5.43 6.60 -3.86
N ILE A 55 5.64 6.04 -2.67
CA ILE A 55 4.60 5.89 -1.64
C ILE A 55 4.16 7.27 -1.12
N ALA A 56 5.08 8.19 -0.89
CA ALA A 56 4.76 9.56 -0.47
C ALA A 56 3.90 10.28 -1.52
N ARG A 57 4.32 10.24 -2.79
CA ARG A 57 3.55 10.80 -3.93
C ARG A 57 2.16 10.18 -4.04
N ALA A 58 2.04 8.87 -3.84
CA ALA A 58 0.75 8.19 -3.88
C ALA A 58 -0.19 8.64 -2.76
N ARG A 59 0.34 8.95 -1.57
CA ARG A 59 -0.44 9.47 -0.44
C ARG A 59 -0.94 10.89 -0.71
N GLU A 60 -0.05 11.78 -1.18
CA GLU A 60 -0.42 13.14 -1.57
C GLU A 60 -1.48 13.17 -2.67
N ALA A 61 -1.35 12.31 -3.69
CA ALA A 61 -2.32 12.21 -4.77
C ALA A 61 -3.71 11.80 -4.26
N ARG A 62 -3.78 10.83 -3.33
CA ARG A 62 -5.04 10.38 -2.72
C ARG A 62 -5.69 11.47 -1.88
N GLU A 63 -4.91 12.21 -1.12
CA GLU A 63 -5.42 13.31 -0.31
C GLU A 63 -5.96 14.45 -1.19
N SER A 64 -5.20 14.81 -2.24
CA SER A 64 -5.62 15.82 -3.21
C SER A 64 -6.93 15.42 -3.91
N ALA A 65 -7.08 14.15 -4.28
CA ALA A 65 -8.31 13.63 -4.87
C ALA A 65 -9.50 13.70 -3.90
N ARG A 66 -9.31 13.40 -2.61
CA ARG A 66 -10.37 13.51 -1.59
C ARG A 66 -10.87 14.94 -1.47
N VAL A 67 -9.96 15.90 -1.31
CA VAL A 67 -10.30 17.32 -1.22
C VAL A 67 -11.03 17.80 -2.48
N ALA A 68 -10.61 17.36 -3.67
CA ALA A 68 -11.28 17.71 -4.92
C ALA A 68 -12.71 17.16 -5.01
N CYS A 69 -12.92 15.92 -4.57
CA CYS A 69 -14.24 15.30 -4.50
C CYS A 69 -15.16 16.01 -3.52
N GLU A 70 -14.67 16.37 -2.33
CA GLU A 70 -15.42 17.11 -1.32
C GLU A 70 -15.85 18.49 -1.83
N ARG A 71 -14.94 19.23 -2.46
CA ARG A 71 -15.25 20.53 -3.08
C ARG A 71 -16.30 20.41 -4.17
N SER A 72 -16.17 19.40 -5.03
CA SER A 72 -17.12 19.16 -6.12
C SER A 72 -18.50 18.80 -5.57
N ARG A 73 -18.56 18.02 -4.48
CA ARG A 73 -19.81 17.69 -3.79
C ARG A 73 -20.46 18.94 -3.20
N ALA A 74 -19.71 19.75 -2.45
CA ALA A 74 -20.22 20.98 -1.87
C ALA A 74 -20.75 21.96 -2.94
N ALA A 75 -20.05 22.07 -4.08
CA ALA A 75 -20.51 22.90 -5.19
C ALA A 75 -21.83 22.40 -5.79
N ARG A 76 -22.00 21.08 -5.96
CA ARG A 76 -23.26 20.48 -6.43
C ARG A 76 -24.40 20.73 -5.46
N GLU A 77 -24.16 20.58 -4.16
CA GLU A 77 -25.15 20.84 -3.11
C GLU A 77 -25.58 22.32 -3.11
N ALA A 78 -24.64 23.26 -3.22
CA ALA A 78 -24.95 24.69 -3.32
C ALA A 78 -25.77 25.04 -4.58
N LEU A 79 -25.42 24.47 -5.73
CA LEU A 79 -26.17 24.66 -6.97
C LEU A 79 -27.59 24.08 -6.89
N ALA A 80 -27.75 22.93 -6.23
CA ALA A 80 -29.06 22.32 -6.00
C ALA A 80 -29.94 23.20 -5.11
N VAL A 81 -29.42 23.71 -3.99
CA VAL A 81 -30.13 24.63 -3.10
C VAL A 81 -30.54 25.92 -3.85
N ALA A 82 -29.63 26.50 -4.62
CA ALA A 82 -29.92 27.68 -5.42
C ALA A 82 -30.98 27.41 -6.50
N ALA A 83 -31.00 26.23 -7.10
CA ALA A 83 -32.03 25.84 -8.06
C ALA A 83 -33.41 25.72 -7.41
N VAL A 84 -33.50 25.09 -6.23
CA VAL A 84 -34.76 25.00 -5.47
C VAL A 84 -35.27 26.39 -5.09
N ALA A 85 -34.40 27.27 -4.57
CA ALA A 85 -34.77 28.63 -4.21
C ALA A 85 -35.31 29.44 -5.40
N ARG A 86 -34.71 29.29 -6.59
CA ARG A 86 -35.20 29.92 -7.83
C ARG A 86 -36.56 29.40 -8.26
N SER A 87 -36.82 28.10 -8.12
CA SER A 87 -38.11 27.50 -8.44
C SER A 87 -39.22 27.98 -7.49
N SER A 88 -38.93 28.16 -6.20
CA SER A 88 -39.90 28.66 -5.21
C SER A 88 -40.23 30.15 -5.37
N ALA A 89 -39.30 30.96 -5.88
CA ALA A 89 -39.55 32.38 -6.16
C ALA A 89 -40.36 32.63 -7.45
N GLY A 90 -40.49 31.62 -8.32
CA GLY A 90 -41.27 31.70 -9.56
C GLY A 90 -42.76 31.39 -9.42
N ASP A 91 -43.24 31.05 -8.20
CA ASP A 91 -44.61 30.60 -7.93
C ASP A 91 -45.46 31.68 -7.23
N GLU A 92 -45.24 32.96 -7.57
CA GLU A 92 -46.10 34.06 -7.12
C GLU A 92 -47.27 34.22 -8.12
N PRO A 93 -48.52 33.84 -7.76
CA PRO A 93 -49.62 33.84 -8.71
C PRO A 93 -50.00 35.27 -9.08
N ALA A 94 -49.96 35.57 -10.38
CA ALA A 94 -50.32 36.86 -10.95
C ALA A 94 -51.66 37.38 -10.40
N PRO A 95 -51.77 38.67 -10.02
CA PRO A 95 -53.01 39.21 -9.48
C PRO A 95 -54.10 39.13 -10.56
N ARG A 96 -55.10 38.27 -10.32
CA ARG A 96 -56.28 38.17 -11.17
C ARG A 96 -57.01 39.51 -11.16
N ARG A 97 -56.90 40.25 -12.26
CA ARG A 97 -57.72 41.46 -12.52
C ARG A 97 -59.19 41.05 -12.48
N ARG A 98 -59.89 41.53 -11.46
CA ARG A 98 -61.34 41.37 -11.30
C ARG A 98 -62.01 42.33 -12.28
N SER A 99 -62.52 41.80 -13.39
CA SER A 99 -63.35 42.55 -14.33
C SER A 99 -64.75 42.72 -13.72
N THR A 100 -65.15 43.96 -13.48
CA THR A 100 -66.52 44.36 -13.11
C THR A 100 -67.41 44.32 -14.36
N PRO A 101 -68.59 43.67 -14.35
CA PRO A 101 -69.58 43.82 -15.41
C PRO A 101 -70.53 45.01 -15.11
N GLU A 102 -70.91 45.74 -16.16
CA GLU A 102 -72.06 46.67 -16.17
C GLU A 102 -73.40 45.91 -16.21
#